data_AF-A0A1F3ENL4-F1
#
_entry.id   AF-A0A1F3ENL4-F1
#
_cell.length_a   1.000
_cell.length_b   1.000
_cell.length_c   1.000
_cell.angle_alpha   90.00
_cell.angle_beta   90.00
_cell.angle_gamma   90.00
#
_symmetry.space_group_name_H-M   'P 1'
#
loop_
_entity.id
_entity.type
_entity.pdbx_description
1 polymer ?
#
loop_
_entity_poly.entity_id
_entity_poly.type
_entity_poly.pdbx_seq_one_letter_code
_entity_poly.pdbx_strand_id
1 'polypeptide(L)'
;FKNIRNIGKRSVEELEKLKLELIRFVNVLQTIQKDQLSKVYTKLIVKTTFANLPENFEEQFENVFDETGKIKLFALLNYLINSGQLFSEIQQKIFELLYTNNNTTNATIDTIAKELNITRERVRQVKSKLEDEIQSYFLFVSNLVPDDLVNYNISQLNEFLTIDKSFANKINESEEVNFNIPFYSIIFGIFLKKTHSILGDNEIIYGKRKTVNKKNYTNCYLIHSLIFDCFDFEKFVSDIYLKVNEKITESYSLHFQGYLYDFLNEDGKAFYDEIYTVCEAIIYNEFELVVNSDGYLTFERNTFKQLHEYCFDILNEFSNPMTVEEIENVLNEKYPCIKKTIDSIRGSLIREKSIFVCFGRTSTYALRKWEDEKENFKGGTIRDLVEDYLLTQDSPIHISEIVEFVLQFRPDTNERSILTNIKVDESKKFHFFKNAFVGLSCKKYNDMNFQEIENSKNWNEKFIELKKFREVNKNKWPSISSSDKSERALYSLGYKARKAFQNGNLDKEKEALFRSIGFPIDETIARANDWKIETKKLINFLIDEKKWPSASSSSKEERALYRFCYLNKKAFQKNELTNEQIEILKKMNFNFNKQK
;
A
#
# COMPACT_ATOMS: atom_id res chain seq x y z
N PHE A 1 -7.53 -2.75 -82.34
CA PHE A 1 -8.67 -2.14 -81.59
C PHE A 1 -9.88 -1.67 -82.43
N LYS A 2 -9.89 -1.79 -83.76
CA LYS A 2 -10.95 -1.24 -84.64
C LYS A 2 -12.36 -1.85 -84.52
N ASN A 3 -12.48 -3.05 -83.96
CA ASN A 3 -13.77 -3.76 -83.87
C ASN A 3 -14.48 -3.52 -82.52
N ILE A 4 -13.93 -2.68 -81.65
CA ILE A 4 -14.55 -2.36 -80.36
C ILE A 4 -15.66 -1.34 -80.59
N ARG A 5 -16.87 -1.69 -80.16
CA ARG A 5 -18.06 -0.86 -80.32
C ARG A 5 -17.89 0.45 -79.54
N ASN A 6 -18.35 1.58 -80.11
CA ASN A 6 -18.32 2.92 -79.51
C ASN A 6 -16.93 3.52 -79.22
N ILE A 7 -15.87 3.04 -79.87
CA ILE A 7 -14.54 3.69 -79.82
C ILE A 7 -14.28 4.46 -81.11
N GLY A 8 -13.97 5.75 -80.99
CA GLY A 8 -13.65 6.62 -82.14
C GLY A 8 -12.29 6.32 -82.77
N LYS A 9 -12.11 6.69 -84.04
CA LYS A 9 -10.87 6.43 -84.81
C LYS A 9 -9.60 6.93 -84.10
N ARG A 10 -9.66 8.11 -83.47
CA ARG A 10 -8.54 8.70 -82.71
C ARG A 10 -8.14 7.86 -81.51
N SER A 11 -9.12 7.38 -80.74
CA SER A 11 -8.87 6.50 -79.60
C SER A 11 -8.28 5.15 -80.03
N VAL A 12 -8.68 4.64 -81.21
CA VAL A 12 -8.04 3.44 -81.79
C VAL A 12 -6.56 3.70 -82.10
N GLU A 13 -6.22 4.86 -82.68
CA GLU A 13 -4.84 5.23 -82.98
C GLU A 13 -4.00 5.37 -81.69
N GLU A 14 -4.54 6.00 -80.65
CA GLU A 14 -3.91 6.11 -79.33
C GLU A 14 -3.68 4.75 -78.67
N LEU A 15 -4.66 3.83 -78.74
CA LEU A 15 -4.54 2.47 -78.21
C LEU A 15 -3.51 1.61 -78.98
N GLU A 16 -3.47 1.70 -80.31
CA GLU A 16 -2.43 1.00 -81.09
C GLU A 16 -1.03 1.56 -80.79
N LYS A 17 -0.91 2.87 -80.57
CA LYS A 17 0.36 3.49 -80.14
C LYS A 17 0.79 2.95 -78.77
N LEU A 18 -0.11 2.95 -77.79
CA LEU A 18 0.16 2.40 -76.46
C LEU A 18 0.56 0.92 -76.53
N LYS A 19 -0.14 0.11 -77.33
CA LYS A 19 0.21 -1.30 -77.54
C LYS A 19 1.62 -1.46 -78.10
N LEU A 20 2.01 -0.66 -79.10
CA LEU A 20 3.36 -0.71 -79.67
C LEU A 20 4.42 -0.28 -78.66
N GLU A 21 4.14 0.73 -77.84
CA GLU A 21 5.02 1.15 -76.74
C GLU A 21 5.18 0.05 -75.69
N LEU A 22 4.10 -0.61 -75.29
CA LEU A 22 4.13 -1.75 -74.36
C LEU A 22 4.93 -2.93 -74.94
N ILE A 23 4.74 -3.29 -76.22
CA ILE A 23 5.51 -4.36 -76.87
C ILE A 23 7.00 -4.02 -76.89
N ARG A 24 7.36 -2.77 -77.23
CA ARG A 24 8.76 -2.32 -77.21
C ARG A 24 9.34 -2.40 -75.81
N PHE A 25 8.59 -1.97 -74.80
CA PHE A 25 9.00 -2.04 -73.41
C PHE A 25 9.26 -3.49 -72.96
N VAL A 26 8.34 -4.41 -73.26
CA VAL A 26 8.51 -5.84 -72.97
C VAL A 26 9.73 -6.43 -73.67
N ASN A 27 9.98 -6.07 -74.93
CA ASN A 27 11.17 -6.54 -75.66
C ASN A 27 12.47 -6.03 -75.03
N VAL A 28 12.50 -4.78 -74.53
CA VAL A 28 13.65 -4.25 -73.79
C VAL A 28 13.86 -5.04 -72.49
N LEU A 29 12.79 -5.30 -71.72
CA LEU A 29 12.88 -6.11 -70.51
C LEU A 29 13.43 -7.52 -70.77
N GLN A 30 13.09 -8.16 -71.89
CA GLN A 30 13.61 -9.47 -72.26
C GLN A 30 15.13 -9.50 -72.50
N THR A 31 15.75 -8.35 -72.79
CA THR A 31 17.20 -8.25 -73.02
C THR A 31 18.00 -7.95 -71.76
N ILE A 32 17.32 -7.59 -70.66
CA ILE A 32 17.95 -7.24 -69.38
C ILE A 32 18.20 -8.53 -68.59
N GLN A 33 19.39 -8.66 -67.99
CA GLN A 33 19.70 -9.80 -67.13
C GLN A 33 18.79 -9.84 -65.89
N LYS A 34 18.52 -11.03 -65.36
CA LYS A 34 17.51 -11.23 -64.32
C LYS A 34 17.78 -10.40 -63.05
N ASP A 35 19.04 -10.27 -62.68
CA ASP A 35 19.57 -9.45 -61.57
C ASP A 35 19.41 -7.93 -61.79
N GLN A 36 19.26 -7.49 -63.05
CA GLN A 36 19.08 -6.07 -63.41
C GLN A 36 17.60 -5.69 -63.60
N LEU A 37 16.70 -6.66 -63.77
CA LEU A 37 15.26 -6.43 -63.94
C LEU A 37 14.66 -5.72 -62.73
N SER A 38 15.03 -6.15 -61.53
CA SER A 38 14.61 -5.58 -60.25
C SER A 38 14.95 -4.10 -60.14
N LYS A 39 16.15 -3.73 -60.63
CA LYS A 39 16.58 -2.32 -60.69
C LYS A 39 15.71 -1.49 -61.62
N VAL A 40 15.49 -1.99 -62.85
CA VAL A 40 14.70 -1.28 -63.87
C VAL A 40 13.24 -1.14 -63.43
N TYR A 41 12.68 -2.16 -62.80
CA TYR A 41 11.31 -2.14 -62.28
C TYR A 41 11.16 -1.12 -61.14
N THR A 42 12.08 -1.13 -60.16
CA THR A 42 12.07 -0.17 -59.04
C THR A 42 12.24 1.26 -59.55
N LYS A 43 13.14 1.47 -60.51
CA LYS A 43 13.33 2.75 -61.18
C LYS A 43 12.07 3.24 -61.86
N LEU A 44 11.33 2.35 -62.52
CA LEU A 44 10.05 2.69 -63.14
C LEU A 44 9.02 3.11 -62.09
N ILE A 45 8.90 2.38 -60.97
CA ILE A 45 8.00 2.75 -59.86
C ILE A 45 8.33 4.15 -59.35
N VAL A 46 9.61 4.45 -59.09
CA VAL A 46 10.03 5.76 -58.60
C VAL A 46 9.74 6.87 -59.62
N LYS A 47 10.11 6.67 -60.89
CA LYS A 47 9.86 7.67 -61.97
C LYS A 47 8.39 7.91 -62.27
N THR A 48 7.54 6.89 -62.09
CA THR A 48 6.09 7.03 -62.28
C THR A 48 5.42 7.67 -61.06
N THR A 49 6.01 7.54 -59.88
CA THR A 49 5.52 8.15 -58.65
C THR A 49 5.94 9.62 -58.51
N PHE A 50 7.18 9.96 -58.90
CA PHE A 50 7.77 11.28 -58.71
C PHE A 50 8.12 11.94 -60.06
N ALA A 51 7.48 13.07 -60.35
CA ALA A 51 7.60 13.72 -61.66
C ALA A 51 8.93 14.49 -61.87
N ASN A 52 9.57 14.97 -60.80
CA ASN A 52 10.68 15.93 -60.89
C ASN A 52 11.95 15.47 -60.15
N LEU A 53 12.43 14.25 -60.45
CA LEU A 53 13.62 13.70 -59.81
C LEU A 53 14.90 14.55 -60.05
N PRO A 54 15.87 14.57 -59.12
CA PRO A 54 17.12 15.32 -59.27
C PRO A 54 17.93 14.93 -60.51
N GLU A 55 18.76 15.86 -61.01
CA GLU A 55 19.63 15.59 -62.18
C GLU A 55 20.60 14.42 -61.95
N ASN A 56 21.11 14.28 -60.72
CA ASN A 56 22.01 13.19 -60.31
C ASN A 56 21.27 11.92 -59.87
N PHE A 57 19.95 11.83 -60.09
CA PHE A 57 19.14 10.68 -59.69
C PHE A 57 19.72 9.37 -60.19
N GLU A 58 20.16 9.32 -61.45
CA GLU A 58 20.65 8.09 -62.05
C GLU A 58 21.91 7.55 -61.39
N GLU A 59 22.82 8.44 -60.99
CA GLU A 59 24.06 8.06 -60.30
C GLU A 59 23.76 7.60 -58.87
N GLN A 60 22.92 8.34 -58.14
CA GLN A 60 22.59 8.05 -56.75
C GLN A 60 21.71 6.81 -56.61
N PHE A 61 20.84 6.55 -57.59
CA PHE A 61 19.95 5.40 -57.60
C PHE A 61 20.72 4.08 -57.71
N GLU A 62 21.89 4.04 -58.36
CA GLU A 62 22.71 2.82 -58.38
C GLU A 62 23.24 2.44 -56.97
N ASN A 63 23.43 3.42 -56.09
CA ASN A 63 23.93 3.18 -54.72
C ASN A 63 22.87 2.57 -53.79
N VAL A 64 21.59 2.56 -54.19
CA VAL A 64 20.50 1.95 -53.40
C VAL A 64 20.39 0.44 -53.62
N PHE A 65 21.33 -0.17 -54.34
CA PHE A 65 21.42 -1.61 -54.51
C PHE A 65 22.66 -2.17 -53.80
N ASP A 66 22.53 -3.38 -53.26
CA ASP A 66 23.67 -4.12 -52.73
C ASP A 66 24.46 -4.84 -53.85
N GLU A 67 25.55 -5.51 -53.46
CA GLU A 67 26.43 -6.25 -54.37
C GLU A 67 25.70 -7.39 -55.12
N THR A 68 24.55 -7.85 -54.61
CA THR A 68 23.73 -8.90 -55.20
C THR A 68 22.63 -8.36 -56.13
N GLY A 69 22.51 -7.03 -56.25
CA GLY A 69 21.49 -6.36 -57.04
C GLY A 69 20.16 -6.17 -56.31
N LYS A 70 20.10 -6.44 -55.00
CA LYS A 70 18.90 -6.24 -54.17
C LYS A 70 18.81 -4.82 -53.63
N ILE A 71 17.58 -4.34 -53.45
CA ILE A 71 17.27 -2.97 -53.09
C ILE A 71 17.45 -2.77 -51.58
N LYS A 72 18.30 -1.80 -51.23
CA LYS A 72 18.38 -1.15 -49.91
C LYS A 72 17.22 -0.14 -49.80
N LEU A 73 16.07 -0.63 -49.34
CA LEU A 73 14.81 0.12 -49.27
C LEU A 73 14.98 1.43 -48.48
N PHE A 74 15.62 1.40 -47.32
CA PHE A 74 15.73 2.58 -46.46
C PHE A 74 16.77 3.57 -46.97
N ALA A 75 17.83 3.11 -47.66
CA ALA A 75 18.72 3.98 -48.42
C ALA A 75 17.96 4.73 -49.53
N LEU A 76 17.10 4.03 -50.28
CA LEU A 76 16.22 4.64 -51.27
C LEU A 76 15.27 5.66 -50.63
N LEU A 77 14.62 5.30 -49.52
CA LEU A 77 13.72 6.23 -48.82
C LEU A 77 14.47 7.46 -48.31
N ASN A 78 15.65 7.29 -47.69
CA ASN A 78 16.48 8.37 -47.22
C ASN A 78 16.91 9.31 -48.35
N TYR A 79 17.30 8.75 -49.50
CA TYR A 79 17.60 9.53 -50.70
C TYR A 79 16.39 10.35 -51.17
N LEU A 80 15.21 9.72 -51.30
CA LEU A 80 13.98 10.41 -51.74
C LEU A 80 13.55 11.51 -50.77
N ILE A 81 13.69 11.28 -49.47
CA ILE A 81 13.42 12.26 -48.41
C ILE A 81 14.35 13.48 -48.57
N ASN A 82 15.66 13.23 -48.62
CA ASN A 82 16.68 14.29 -48.66
C ASN A 82 16.74 15.03 -50.00
N SER A 83 16.20 14.44 -51.07
CA SER A 83 16.10 15.08 -52.39
C SER A 83 15.01 16.17 -52.48
N GLY A 84 14.21 16.37 -51.43
CA GLY A 84 13.13 17.37 -51.39
C GLY A 84 11.89 17.00 -52.21
N GLN A 85 11.80 15.76 -52.71
CA GLN A 85 10.68 15.29 -53.52
C GLN A 85 9.43 14.97 -52.70
N LEU A 86 9.64 14.51 -51.46
CA LEU A 86 8.56 14.08 -50.57
C LEU A 86 8.01 15.22 -49.71
N PHE A 87 8.90 16.06 -49.19
CA PHE A 87 8.57 17.01 -48.14
C PHE A 87 9.01 18.43 -48.50
N SER A 88 8.16 19.40 -48.14
CA SER A 88 8.61 20.80 -48.03
C SER A 88 9.65 20.94 -46.90
N GLU A 89 10.42 22.02 -46.91
CA GLU A 89 11.47 22.27 -45.90
C GLU A 89 10.97 22.13 -44.44
N ILE A 90 9.80 22.68 -44.14
CA ILE A 90 9.18 22.54 -42.81
C ILE A 90 8.77 21.10 -42.50
N GLN A 91 8.24 20.36 -43.48
CA GLN A 91 7.86 18.96 -43.30
C GLN A 91 9.09 18.08 -43.13
N GLN A 92 10.18 18.36 -43.84
CA GLN A 92 11.45 17.65 -43.72
C GLN A 92 12.01 17.75 -42.29
N LYS A 93 12.08 18.96 -41.72
CA LYS A 93 12.52 19.16 -40.33
C LYS A 93 11.63 18.46 -39.30
N ILE A 94 10.32 18.45 -39.55
CA ILE A 94 9.36 17.75 -38.68
C ILE A 94 9.51 16.22 -38.83
N PHE A 95 9.72 15.74 -40.05
CA PHE A 95 9.98 14.32 -40.31
C PHE A 95 11.23 13.86 -39.54
N GLU A 96 12.33 14.61 -39.65
CA GLU A 96 13.57 14.35 -38.91
C GLU A 96 13.31 14.31 -37.40
N LEU A 97 12.51 15.24 -36.86
CA LEU A 97 12.14 15.26 -35.44
C LEU A 97 11.36 14.00 -35.00
N LEU A 98 10.49 13.46 -35.85
CA LEU A 98 9.57 12.38 -35.47
C LEU A 98 10.07 10.98 -35.79
N TYR A 99 10.84 10.83 -36.87
CA TYR A 99 11.06 9.53 -37.53
C TYR A 99 12.53 9.13 -37.62
N THR A 100 13.43 9.89 -36.98
CA THR A 100 14.86 9.59 -36.90
C THR A 100 15.34 9.51 -35.46
N ASN A 101 16.49 8.88 -35.21
CA ASN A 101 17.08 8.75 -33.86
C ASN A 101 17.84 10.02 -33.41
N ASN A 102 17.38 11.21 -33.82
CA ASN A 102 18.05 12.51 -33.62
C ASN A 102 18.06 13.03 -32.16
N ASN A 103 18.29 12.15 -31.19
CA ASN A 103 18.64 12.52 -29.80
C ASN A 103 19.93 13.37 -29.71
N THR A 104 20.64 13.59 -30.81
CA THR A 104 21.87 14.40 -30.90
C THR A 104 21.65 15.86 -31.33
N THR A 105 20.47 16.26 -31.84
CA THR A 105 20.28 17.62 -32.38
C THR A 105 19.52 18.59 -31.47
N ASN A 106 19.05 18.17 -30.28
CA ASN A 106 18.17 18.98 -29.40
C ASN A 106 16.98 19.62 -30.14
N ALA A 107 16.59 19.05 -31.28
CA ALA A 107 15.54 19.60 -32.12
C ALA A 107 14.21 19.51 -31.39
N THR A 108 13.49 20.62 -31.33
CA THR A 108 12.16 20.74 -30.74
C THR A 108 11.27 21.56 -31.67
N ILE A 109 9.97 21.56 -31.43
CA ILE A 109 9.03 22.44 -32.13
C ILE A 109 9.50 23.90 -32.06
N ASP A 110 10.05 24.31 -30.92
CA ASP A 110 10.54 25.67 -30.70
C ASP A 110 11.84 25.99 -31.44
N THR A 111 12.75 25.02 -31.62
CA THR A 111 13.96 25.24 -32.43
C THR A 111 13.62 25.31 -33.92
N ILE A 112 12.73 24.44 -34.41
CA ILE A 112 12.26 24.48 -35.81
C ILE A 112 11.55 25.80 -36.11
N ALA A 113 10.71 26.27 -35.19
CA ALA A 113 10.01 27.56 -35.32
C ALA A 113 10.98 28.73 -35.45
N LYS A 114 12.06 28.73 -34.65
CA LYS A 114 13.12 29.74 -34.70
C LYS A 114 13.95 29.65 -35.98
N GLU A 115 14.39 28.45 -36.37
CA GLU A 115 15.23 28.22 -37.55
C GLU A 115 14.53 28.68 -38.84
N LEU A 116 13.24 28.37 -38.98
CA LEU A 116 12.46 28.70 -40.17
C LEU A 116 11.72 30.04 -40.06
N ASN A 117 11.90 30.78 -38.96
CA ASN A 117 11.23 32.06 -38.68
C ASN A 117 9.69 31.99 -38.83
N ILE A 118 9.07 30.98 -38.22
CA ILE A 118 7.62 30.73 -38.22
C ILE A 118 7.10 30.55 -36.80
N THR A 119 5.77 30.58 -36.62
CA THR A 119 5.19 30.39 -35.29
C THR A 119 5.25 28.92 -34.85
N ARG A 120 5.45 28.72 -33.53
CA ARG A 120 5.35 27.40 -32.88
C ARG A 120 4.06 26.66 -33.23
N GLU A 121 2.94 27.40 -33.27
CA GLU A 121 1.63 26.85 -33.61
C GLU A 121 1.58 26.38 -35.08
N ARG A 122 2.23 27.08 -36.01
CA ARG A 122 2.32 26.64 -37.40
C ARG A 122 3.10 25.33 -37.52
N VAL A 123 4.22 25.19 -36.81
CA VAL A 123 4.98 23.92 -36.75
C VAL A 123 4.11 22.81 -36.19
N ARG A 124 3.38 23.06 -35.09
CA ARG A 124 2.46 22.07 -34.50
C ARG A 124 1.35 21.63 -35.45
N GLN A 125 0.76 22.55 -36.22
CA GLN A 125 -0.26 22.22 -37.22
C GLN A 125 0.31 21.35 -38.34
N VAL A 126 1.49 21.69 -38.85
CA VAL A 126 2.15 20.90 -39.90
C VAL A 126 2.58 19.54 -39.35
N LYS A 127 3.03 19.47 -38.10
CA LYS A 127 3.32 18.22 -37.40
C LYS A 127 2.11 17.29 -37.39
N SER A 128 0.97 17.76 -36.88
CA SER A 128 -0.26 16.93 -36.85
C SER A 128 -0.67 16.51 -38.25
N LYS A 129 -0.57 17.39 -39.24
CA LYS A 129 -0.93 17.05 -40.63
C LYS A 129 0.02 15.99 -41.20
N LEU A 130 1.32 16.11 -40.95
CA LEU A 130 2.31 15.13 -41.39
C LEU A 130 2.07 13.77 -40.74
N GLU A 131 1.79 13.72 -39.43
CA GLU A 131 1.43 12.48 -38.74
C GLU A 131 0.18 11.82 -39.36
N ASP A 132 -0.84 12.61 -39.71
CA ASP A 132 -2.08 12.11 -40.32
C ASP A 132 -1.87 11.61 -41.78
N GLU A 133 -0.91 12.18 -42.52
CA GLU A 133 -0.70 11.89 -43.96
C GLU A 133 0.54 11.03 -44.25
N ILE A 134 1.38 10.71 -43.26
CA ILE A 134 2.73 10.15 -43.46
C ILE A 134 2.71 8.88 -44.34
N GLN A 135 1.75 7.99 -44.15
CA GLN A 135 1.65 6.75 -44.92
C GLN A 135 1.43 7.01 -46.42
N SER A 136 0.67 8.05 -46.75
CA SER A 136 0.32 8.37 -48.15
C SER A 136 1.55 8.67 -49.00
N TYR A 137 2.57 9.30 -48.40
CA TYR A 137 3.86 9.60 -49.03
C TYR A 137 4.65 8.34 -49.43
N PHE A 138 4.41 7.22 -48.75
CA PHE A 138 5.18 5.98 -48.91
C PHE A 138 4.37 4.82 -49.49
N LEU A 139 3.14 5.04 -49.96
CA LEU A 139 2.29 3.97 -50.52
C LEU A 139 2.93 3.23 -51.70
N PHE A 140 3.81 3.88 -52.46
CA PHE A 140 4.51 3.27 -53.60
C PHE A 140 5.37 2.06 -53.19
N VAL A 141 5.81 1.98 -51.93
CA VAL A 141 6.58 0.86 -51.38
C VAL A 141 5.82 -0.46 -51.51
N SER A 142 4.48 -0.43 -51.43
CA SER A 142 3.63 -1.62 -51.60
C SER A 142 3.68 -2.23 -53.02
N ASN A 143 4.24 -1.52 -54.00
CA ASN A 143 4.40 -2.01 -55.37
C ASN A 143 5.77 -2.66 -55.62
N LEU A 144 6.69 -2.61 -54.64
CA LEU A 144 8.00 -3.24 -54.73
C LEU A 144 7.88 -4.76 -54.65
N VAL A 145 8.80 -5.46 -55.32
CA VAL A 145 8.85 -6.93 -55.31
C VAL A 145 9.58 -7.40 -54.05
N PRO A 146 8.98 -8.27 -53.22
CA PRO A 146 9.60 -8.71 -51.97
C PRO A 146 10.95 -9.42 -52.14
N ASP A 147 11.08 -10.27 -53.17
CA ASP A 147 12.31 -11.04 -53.42
C ASP A 147 13.51 -10.14 -53.79
N ASP A 148 13.22 -8.92 -54.25
CA ASP A 148 14.21 -7.94 -54.69
C ASP A 148 14.71 -7.07 -53.54
N LEU A 149 14.08 -7.11 -52.37
CA LEU A 149 14.56 -6.37 -51.20
C LEU A 149 15.77 -7.06 -50.57
N VAL A 150 16.68 -6.26 -50.02
CA VAL A 150 17.69 -6.78 -49.08
C VAL A 150 16.97 -7.61 -48.02
N ASN A 151 17.56 -8.75 -47.65
CA ASN A 151 16.93 -9.63 -46.69
C ASN A 151 16.93 -8.98 -45.30
N TYR A 152 15.85 -8.29 -44.98
CA TYR A 152 15.57 -7.75 -43.64
C TYR A 152 15.15 -8.83 -42.64
N ASN A 153 15.21 -10.11 -43.02
CA ASN A 153 14.53 -11.23 -42.37
C ASN A 153 13.00 -11.03 -42.32
N ILE A 154 12.46 -10.44 -43.38
CA ILE A 154 11.04 -10.16 -43.54
C ILE A 154 10.54 -10.91 -44.75
N SER A 155 9.65 -11.87 -44.51
CA SER A 155 8.96 -12.62 -45.55
C SER A 155 7.46 -12.49 -45.34
N GLN A 156 6.71 -12.55 -46.44
CA GLN A 156 5.26 -12.70 -46.38
C GLN A 156 4.82 -14.03 -45.73
N LEU A 157 5.74 -15.00 -45.66
CA LEU A 157 5.54 -16.29 -45.01
C LEU A 157 5.85 -16.28 -43.51
N ASN A 158 6.50 -15.23 -43.00
CA ASN A 158 6.77 -15.15 -41.57
C ASN A 158 5.44 -14.92 -40.85
N GLU A 159 5.19 -15.67 -39.79
CA GLU A 159 3.96 -15.54 -38.99
C GLU A 159 4.02 -14.33 -38.06
N PHE A 160 5.23 -13.91 -37.70
CA PHE A 160 5.49 -12.89 -36.69
C PHE A 160 6.82 -12.17 -36.91
N LEU A 161 6.84 -10.85 -36.71
CA LEU A 161 8.03 -10.02 -36.68
C LEU A 161 7.93 -8.98 -35.57
N THR A 162 9.02 -8.79 -34.83
CA THR A 162 9.18 -7.69 -33.88
C THR A 162 10.12 -6.63 -34.46
N ILE A 163 9.63 -5.38 -34.53
CA ILE A 163 10.41 -4.19 -34.84
C ILE A 163 10.78 -3.54 -33.51
N ASP A 164 11.94 -3.93 -32.99
CA ASP A 164 12.54 -3.39 -31.79
C ASP A 164 13.75 -2.49 -32.10
N LYS A 165 14.45 -2.05 -31.05
CA LYS A 165 15.67 -1.24 -31.20
C LYS A 165 16.81 -2.00 -31.89
N SER A 166 16.95 -3.31 -31.65
CA SER A 166 17.99 -4.12 -32.27
C SER A 166 17.79 -4.22 -33.78
N PHE A 167 16.55 -4.48 -34.19
CA PHE A 167 16.10 -4.54 -35.56
C PHE A 167 16.34 -3.21 -36.28
N ALA A 168 15.90 -2.09 -35.69
CA ALA A 168 16.11 -0.76 -36.25
C ALA A 168 17.60 -0.42 -36.43
N ASN A 169 18.43 -0.73 -35.43
CA ASN A 169 19.87 -0.48 -35.47
C ASN A 169 20.57 -1.29 -36.57
N LYS A 170 20.22 -2.56 -36.74
CA LYS A 170 20.79 -3.41 -37.80
C LYS A 170 20.57 -2.80 -39.18
N ILE A 171 19.36 -2.32 -39.46
CA ILE A 171 19.06 -1.70 -40.76
C ILE A 171 19.79 -0.36 -40.90
N ASN A 172 19.75 0.50 -39.87
CA ASN A 172 20.48 1.77 -39.84
C ASN A 172 21.97 1.59 -40.16
N GLU A 173 22.63 0.62 -39.54
CA GLU A 173 24.03 0.30 -39.78
C GLU A 173 24.27 -0.24 -41.20
N SER A 174 23.42 -1.16 -41.68
CA SER A 174 23.60 -1.81 -42.98
C SER A 174 23.32 -0.90 -44.19
N GLU A 175 22.46 0.10 -44.03
CA GLU A 175 22.03 1.00 -45.10
C GLU A 175 22.50 2.44 -44.91
N GLU A 176 23.31 2.71 -43.88
CA GLU A 176 23.84 4.04 -43.55
C GLU A 176 22.73 5.10 -43.36
N VAL A 177 21.67 4.72 -42.65
CA VAL A 177 20.50 5.57 -42.34
C VAL A 177 20.32 5.72 -40.84
N ASN A 178 19.38 6.59 -40.42
CA ASN A 178 19.20 6.92 -39.00
C ASN A 178 17.72 6.98 -38.57
N PHE A 179 16.90 6.05 -39.05
CA PHE A 179 15.47 6.02 -38.73
C PHE A 179 15.17 5.35 -37.38
N ASN A 180 14.01 5.69 -36.80
CA ASN A 180 13.54 5.12 -35.54
C ASN A 180 12.46 4.02 -35.74
N ILE A 181 12.12 3.31 -34.66
CA ILE A 181 11.12 2.22 -34.66
C ILE A 181 9.78 2.64 -35.30
N PRO A 182 9.18 3.79 -34.97
CA PRO A 182 7.96 4.26 -35.64
C PRO A 182 8.05 4.31 -37.17
N PHE A 183 9.16 4.80 -37.72
CA PHE A 183 9.31 4.89 -39.18
C PHE A 183 9.40 3.51 -39.83
N TYR A 184 10.23 2.62 -39.26
CA TYR A 184 10.30 1.23 -39.71
C TYR A 184 8.93 0.53 -39.67
N SER A 185 8.17 0.79 -38.61
CA SER A 185 6.81 0.26 -38.42
C SER A 185 5.85 0.73 -39.51
N ILE A 186 5.90 2.00 -39.89
CA ILE A 186 5.08 2.56 -40.98
C ILE A 186 5.43 1.88 -42.31
N ILE A 187 6.71 1.81 -42.66
CA ILE A 187 7.16 1.30 -43.96
C ILE A 187 6.83 -0.18 -44.09
N PHE A 188 7.17 -1.00 -43.09
CA PHE A 188 6.85 -2.43 -43.13
C PHE A 188 5.36 -2.71 -43.00
N GLY A 189 4.64 -1.86 -42.26
CA GLY A 189 3.19 -1.88 -42.20
C GLY A 189 2.51 -1.67 -43.56
N ILE A 190 3.01 -0.71 -44.36
CA ILE A 190 2.55 -0.49 -45.73
C ILE A 190 2.92 -1.68 -46.62
N PHE A 191 4.16 -2.14 -46.50
CA PHE A 191 4.71 -3.20 -47.35
C PHE A 191 3.99 -4.55 -47.15
N LEU A 192 3.71 -4.94 -45.90
CA LEU A 192 3.08 -6.21 -45.53
C LEU A 192 1.58 -6.12 -45.29
N LYS A 193 0.94 -4.99 -45.59
CA LYS A 193 -0.49 -4.72 -45.32
C LYS A 193 -1.46 -5.81 -45.79
N LYS A 194 -1.09 -6.58 -46.82
CA LYS A 194 -1.93 -7.64 -47.38
C LYS A 194 -1.88 -8.96 -46.60
N THR A 195 -0.83 -9.18 -45.81
CA THR A 195 -0.59 -10.46 -45.13
C THR A 195 -0.47 -10.30 -43.62
N HIS A 196 -0.14 -9.11 -43.12
CA HIS A 196 0.08 -8.85 -41.71
C HIS A 196 -0.79 -7.70 -41.19
N SER A 197 -1.16 -7.84 -39.93
CA SER A 197 -1.76 -6.82 -39.09
C SER A 197 -0.72 -6.26 -38.11
N ILE A 198 -0.90 -5.02 -37.68
CA ILE A 198 0.06 -4.33 -36.81
C ILE A 198 -0.50 -4.19 -35.40
N LEU A 199 0.30 -4.58 -34.40
CA LEU A 199 0.11 -4.29 -32.99
C LEU A 199 1.24 -3.39 -32.49
N GLY A 200 0.91 -2.26 -31.86
CA GLY A 200 1.90 -1.31 -31.36
C GLY A 200 1.29 0.06 -31.04
N ASP A 201 2.14 1.04 -30.72
CA ASP A 201 1.73 2.41 -30.43
C ASP A 201 1.34 3.12 -31.71
N ASN A 202 0.03 3.11 -31.94
CA ASN A 202 -0.48 3.28 -33.27
C ASN A 202 -1.62 4.30 -33.32
N GLU A 203 -1.32 5.52 -32.85
CA GLU A 203 -2.11 6.71 -33.20
C GLU A 203 -1.86 7.12 -34.67
N ILE A 204 -0.72 6.75 -35.26
CA ILE A 204 -0.25 7.17 -36.60
C ILE A 204 -0.73 6.25 -37.74
N ILE A 205 -1.03 4.97 -37.47
CA ILE A 205 -1.49 3.99 -38.46
C ILE A 205 -2.98 3.61 -38.36
N TYR A 206 -3.64 3.79 -37.22
CA TYR A 206 -5.10 3.56 -37.07
C TYR A 206 -5.93 4.82 -36.74
N GLY A 207 -5.30 5.99 -36.64
CA GLY A 207 -5.96 7.27 -36.33
C GLY A 207 -6.18 7.51 -34.83
N LYS A 208 -6.28 8.78 -34.44
CA LYS A 208 -6.39 9.26 -33.05
C LYS A 208 -7.53 8.56 -32.28
N ARG A 209 -7.20 7.55 -31.46
CA ARG A 209 -8.13 6.99 -30.47
C ARG A 209 -7.94 7.74 -29.16
N LYS A 210 -8.94 8.54 -28.77
CA LYS A 210 -9.00 9.15 -27.43
C LYS A 210 -9.28 8.05 -26.41
N THR A 211 -8.26 7.53 -25.75
CA THR A 211 -8.47 6.67 -24.58
C THR A 211 -7.42 6.94 -23.52
N VAL A 212 -7.88 7.31 -22.33
CA VAL A 212 -7.07 7.47 -21.12
C VAL A 212 -6.81 6.05 -20.58
N ASN A 213 -5.56 5.69 -20.30
CA ASN A 213 -5.09 4.39 -19.74
C ASN A 213 -4.74 3.25 -20.72
N LYS A 214 -4.19 3.53 -21.92
CA LYS A 214 -3.56 2.47 -22.75
C LYS A 214 -2.06 2.42 -22.49
N LYS A 215 -1.47 1.22 -22.50
CA LYS A 215 -0.02 1.03 -22.50
C LYS A 215 0.57 1.70 -23.74
N ASN A 216 1.64 2.47 -23.56
CA ASN A 216 2.51 2.86 -24.65
C ASN A 216 3.44 1.70 -24.98
N TYR A 217 3.35 1.18 -26.20
CA TYR A 217 4.21 0.11 -26.69
C TYR A 217 5.63 0.61 -26.91
N THR A 218 6.62 -0.14 -26.43
CA THR A 218 8.04 0.14 -26.70
C THR A 218 8.46 -0.37 -28.08
N ASN A 219 7.81 -1.42 -28.57
CA ASN A 219 8.11 -2.05 -29.85
C ASN A 219 6.87 -2.07 -30.75
N CYS A 220 7.06 -2.52 -32.00
CA CYS A 220 5.97 -2.77 -32.93
C CYS A 220 6.01 -4.23 -33.40
N TYR A 221 4.85 -4.83 -33.55
CA TYR A 221 4.68 -6.22 -33.91
C TYR A 221 3.87 -6.35 -35.19
N LEU A 222 4.43 -7.03 -36.18
CA LEU A 222 3.70 -7.44 -37.38
C LEU A 222 3.33 -8.91 -37.20
N ILE A 223 2.03 -9.18 -37.19
CA ILE A 223 1.47 -10.52 -36.95
C ILE A 223 0.67 -10.90 -38.18
N HIS A 224 0.87 -12.11 -38.70
CA HIS A 224 0.11 -12.57 -39.87
C HIS A 224 -1.40 -12.48 -39.60
N SER A 225 -2.16 -11.95 -40.54
CA SER A 225 -3.57 -11.55 -40.29
C SER A 225 -4.45 -12.72 -39.86
N LEU A 226 -4.18 -13.94 -40.34
CA LEU A 226 -4.88 -15.15 -39.88
C LEU A 226 -4.75 -15.39 -38.37
N ILE A 227 -3.59 -15.11 -37.79
CA ILE A 227 -3.33 -15.24 -36.34
C ILE A 227 -3.94 -14.05 -35.62
N PHE A 228 -3.75 -12.84 -36.15
CA PHE A 228 -4.25 -11.60 -35.55
C PHE A 228 -5.76 -11.59 -35.38
N ASP A 229 -6.51 -12.09 -36.37
CA ASP A 229 -7.97 -12.12 -36.35
C ASP A 229 -8.52 -13.20 -35.39
N CYS A 230 -7.68 -14.15 -34.95
CA CYS A 230 -8.03 -15.25 -34.08
C CYS A 230 -7.87 -14.95 -32.58
N PHE A 231 -7.24 -13.84 -32.21
CA PHE A 231 -6.91 -13.50 -30.83
C PHE A 231 -6.92 -12.00 -30.57
N ASP A 232 -7.52 -11.57 -29.46
CA ASP A 232 -7.56 -10.15 -29.06
C ASP A 232 -6.24 -9.72 -28.39
N PHE A 233 -5.22 -9.47 -29.22
CA PHE A 233 -3.91 -9.01 -28.76
C PHE A 233 -3.95 -7.67 -28.02
N GLU A 234 -4.81 -6.74 -28.43
CA GLU A 234 -4.93 -5.44 -27.77
C GLU A 234 -5.43 -5.59 -26.32
N LYS A 235 -6.46 -6.42 -26.13
CA LYS A 235 -7.01 -6.70 -24.79
C LYS A 235 -6.04 -7.50 -23.94
N PHE A 236 -5.35 -8.49 -24.51
CA PHE A 236 -4.31 -9.25 -23.82
C PHE A 236 -3.19 -8.34 -23.27
N VAL A 237 -2.61 -7.49 -24.10
CA VAL A 237 -1.55 -6.56 -23.67
C VAL A 237 -2.06 -5.57 -22.62
N SER A 238 -3.30 -5.10 -22.77
CA SER A 238 -3.91 -4.19 -21.81
C SER A 238 -4.13 -4.86 -20.45
N ASP A 239 -4.57 -6.11 -20.42
CA ASP A 239 -4.79 -6.87 -19.19
C ASP A 239 -3.46 -7.18 -18.46
N ILE A 240 -2.42 -7.60 -19.19
CA ILE A 240 -1.06 -7.73 -18.63
C ILE A 240 -0.57 -6.40 -18.08
N TYR A 241 -0.76 -5.29 -18.80
CA TYR A 241 -0.37 -3.97 -18.34
C TYR A 241 -1.05 -3.59 -17.03
N LEU A 242 -2.35 -3.85 -16.90
CA LEU A 242 -3.05 -3.62 -15.63
C LEU A 242 -2.46 -4.48 -14.51
N LYS A 243 -2.26 -5.78 -14.73
CA LYS A 243 -1.70 -6.69 -13.73
C LYS A 243 -0.31 -6.29 -13.25
N VAL A 244 0.54 -5.79 -14.13
CA VAL A 244 1.91 -5.31 -13.78
C VAL A 244 1.87 -4.00 -12.98
N ASN A 245 0.96 -3.08 -13.32
CA ASN A 245 0.92 -1.74 -12.73
C ASN A 245 -0.03 -1.61 -11.53
N GLU A 246 -0.96 -2.53 -11.35
CA GLU A 246 -1.80 -2.59 -10.16
C GLU A 246 -0.99 -2.98 -8.92
N LYS A 247 -1.51 -2.62 -7.75
CA LYS A 247 -0.82 -2.87 -6.48
C LYS A 247 -0.80 -4.38 -6.19
N ILE A 248 0.36 -5.01 -6.33
CA ILE A 248 0.58 -6.41 -5.99
C ILE A 248 1.12 -6.51 -4.57
N THR A 249 0.26 -6.95 -3.65
CA THR A 249 0.64 -7.18 -2.26
C THR A 249 1.26 -8.54 -2.03
N GLU A 250 1.08 -9.55 -2.87
CA GLU A 250 1.76 -10.84 -2.76
C GLU A 250 2.07 -11.35 -4.17
N SER A 251 3.26 -11.90 -4.39
CA SER A 251 3.60 -12.47 -5.69
C SER A 251 2.62 -13.60 -6.00
N TYR A 252 2.11 -13.64 -7.23
CA TYR A 252 1.19 -14.67 -7.69
C TYR A 252 1.57 -15.11 -9.09
N SER A 253 1.14 -16.31 -9.46
CA SER A 253 1.38 -16.86 -10.78
C SER A 253 0.07 -17.32 -11.41
N LEU A 254 -0.01 -17.23 -12.73
CA LEU A 254 -1.12 -17.72 -13.52
C LEU A 254 -0.62 -18.72 -14.56
N HIS A 255 -1.42 -19.76 -14.84
CA HIS A 255 -1.08 -20.74 -15.87
C HIS A 255 -1.27 -20.09 -17.24
N PHE A 256 -0.17 -19.81 -17.94
CA PHE A 256 -0.17 -18.93 -19.10
C PHE A 256 -1.06 -19.45 -20.22
N GLN A 257 -1.00 -20.76 -20.50
CA GLN A 257 -1.87 -21.36 -21.51
C GLN A 257 -3.36 -21.15 -21.20
N GLY A 258 -3.75 -21.38 -19.95
CA GLY A 258 -5.14 -21.23 -19.52
C GLY A 258 -5.61 -19.78 -19.62
N TYR A 259 -4.72 -18.86 -19.30
CA TYR A 259 -4.96 -17.43 -19.38
C TYR A 259 -5.14 -16.91 -20.82
N LEU A 260 -4.42 -17.47 -21.80
CA LEU A 260 -4.61 -17.08 -23.21
C LEU A 260 -6.03 -17.38 -23.73
N TYR A 261 -6.74 -18.37 -23.17
CA TYR A 261 -8.10 -18.69 -23.61
C TYR A 261 -9.10 -17.54 -23.40
N ASP A 262 -8.84 -16.62 -22.48
CA ASP A 262 -9.72 -15.47 -22.20
C ASP A 262 -9.75 -14.42 -23.33
N PHE A 263 -8.84 -14.56 -24.30
CA PHE A 263 -8.66 -13.63 -25.42
C PHE A 263 -8.79 -14.31 -26.80
N LEU A 264 -9.08 -15.62 -26.84
CA LEU A 264 -9.30 -16.35 -28.10
C LEU A 264 -10.66 -16.02 -28.71
N ASN A 265 -10.69 -15.88 -30.03
CA ASN A 265 -11.91 -15.85 -30.83
C ASN A 265 -12.34 -17.29 -31.20
N GLU A 266 -13.54 -17.46 -31.79
CA GLU A 266 -14.14 -18.79 -32.06
C GLU A 266 -13.21 -19.73 -32.84
N ASP A 267 -12.45 -19.22 -33.81
CA ASP A 267 -11.53 -19.99 -34.66
C ASP A 267 -10.10 -20.11 -34.08
N GLY A 268 -9.80 -19.43 -32.96
CA GLY A 268 -8.43 -19.24 -32.51
C GLY A 268 -7.74 -20.49 -31.99
N LYS A 269 -8.49 -21.56 -31.69
CA LYS A 269 -7.90 -22.84 -31.28
C LYS A 269 -6.99 -23.46 -32.35
N ALA A 270 -7.26 -23.21 -33.63
CA ALA A 270 -6.47 -23.76 -34.72
C ALA A 270 -5.08 -23.14 -34.83
N PHE A 271 -4.90 -21.93 -34.31
CA PHE A 271 -3.65 -21.16 -34.37
C PHE A 271 -3.03 -20.97 -32.98
N TYR A 272 -3.33 -21.87 -32.04
CA TYR A 272 -3.01 -21.65 -30.63
C TYR A 272 -1.50 -21.63 -30.35
N ASP A 273 -0.73 -22.51 -31.01
CA ASP A 273 0.71 -22.60 -30.80
C ASP A 273 1.43 -21.35 -31.34
N GLU A 274 0.96 -20.83 -32.46
CA GLU A 274 1.41 -19.58 -33.06
C GLU A 274 1.05 -18.39 -32.18
N ILE A 275 -0.21 -18.33 -31.70
CA ILE A 275 -0.67 -17.31 -30.74
C ILE A 275 0.18 -17.33 -29.47
N TYR A 276 0.42 -18.52 -28.90
CA TYR A 276 1.23 -18.69 -27.70
C TYR A 276 2.64 -18.09 -27.91
N THR A 277 3.28 -18.43 -29.02
CA THR A 277 4.63 -17.95 -29.38
C THR A 277 4.66 -16.43 -29.52
N VAL A 278 3.65 -15.85 -30.19
CA VAL A 278 3.53 -14.39 -30.35
C VAL A 278 3.30 -13.71 -29.00
N CYS A 279 2.40 -14.24 -28.17
CA CYS A 279 2.09 -13.71 -26.84
C CYS A 279 3.31 -13.76 -25.91
N GLU A 280 4.07 -14.86 -25.92
CA GLU A 280 5.31 -15.00 -25.14
C GLU A 280 6.35 -13.94 -25.54
N ALA A 281 6.54 -13.74 -26.84
CA ALA A 281 7.45 -12.70 -27.34
C ALA A 281 6.99 -11.30 -26.93
N ILE A 282 5.68 -11.00 -27.02
CA ILE A 282 5.13 -9.71 -26.60
C ILE A 282 5.35 -9.47 -25.10
N ILE A 283 5.03 -10.44 -24.23
CA ILE A 283 5.16 -10.21 -22.78
C ILE A 283 6.62 -10.01 -22.35
N TYR A 284 7.55 -10.69 -23.00
CA TYR A 284 8.98 -10.49 -22.77
C TYR A 284 9.42 -9.10 -23.24
N ASN A 285 9.13 -8.75 -24.49
CA ASN A 285 9.61 -7.51 -25.11
C ASN A 285 8.97 -6.24 -24.53
N GLU A 286 7.72 -6.33 -24.06
CA GLU A 286 6.99 -5.19 -23.49
C GLU A 286 7.08 -5.09 -21.97
N PHE A 287 7.21 -6.21 -21.25
CA PHE A 287 7.10 -6.23 -19.78
C PHE A 287 8.26 -6.95 -19.07
N GLU A 288 9.24 -7.47 -19.80
CA GLU A 288 10.35 -8.28 -19.26
C GLU A 288 9.84 -9.52 -18.48
N LEU A 289 8.66 -10.00 -18.84
CA LEU A 289 8.01 -11.14 -18.23
C LEU A 289 8.35 -12.43 -19.00
N VAL A 290 8.57 -13.52 -18.25
CA VAL A 290 8.96 -14.82 -18.81
C VAL A 290 8.03 -15.91 -18.26
N VAL A 291 7.58 -16.80 -19.14
CA VAL A 291 6.86 -18.01 -18.75
C VAL A 291 7.88 -19.04 -18.28
N ASN A 292 7.70 -19.57 -17.07
CA ASN A 292 8.62 -20.55 -16.54
C ASN A 292 8.45 -21.93 -17.21
N SER A 293 9.34 -22.87 -16.91
CA SER A 293 9.32 -24.23 -17.46
C SER A 293 8.02 -25.00 -17.16
N ASP A 294 7.30 -24.60 -16.12
CA ASP A 294 6.05 -25.23 -15.70
C ASP A 294 4.81 -24.58 -16.36
N GLY A 295 5.00 -23.63 -17.28
CA GLY A 295 3.92 -22.96 -18.01
C GLY A 295 3.26 -21.82 -17.24
N TYR A 296 3.89 -21.30 -16.18
CA TYR A 296 3.35 -20.23 -15.36
C TYR A 296 4.02 -18.88 -15.62
N LEU A 297 3.20 -17.84 -15.63
CA LEU A 297 3.62 -16.45 -15.66
C LEU A 297 3.51 -15.87 -14.25
N THR A 298 4.61 -15.37 -13.70
CA THR A 298 4.68 -14.82 -12.33
C THR A 298 4.65 -13.30 -12.34
N PHE A 299 3.81 -12.73 -11.48
CA PHE A 299 3.74 -11.31 -11.19
C PHE A 299 4.31 -11.06 -9.81
N GLU A 300 5.47 -10.40 -9.74
CA GLU A 300 6.15 -10.15 -8.49
C GLU A 300 5.49 -9.04 -7.67
N ARG A 301 5.56 -9.16 -6.35
CA ARG A 301 5.19 -8.09 -5.41
C ARG A 301 5.89 -6.79 -5.79
N ASN A 302 5.11 -5.77 -6.12
CA ASN A 302 5.58 -4.42 -6.42
C ASN A 302 5.40 -3.43 -5.26
N THR A 303 5.05 -3.95 -4.07
CA THR A 303 4.88 -3.16 -2.84
C THR A 303 5.91 -3.55 -1.78
N PHE A 304 6.23 -2.62 -0.89
CA PHE A 304 7.03 -2.96 0.29
C PHE A 304 6.21 -3.86 1.22
N LYS A 305 6.83 -4.95 1.67
CA LYS A 305 6.29 -5.77 2.76
C LYS A 305 6.05 -4.88 3.99
N GLN A 306 4.85 -4.93 4.52
CA GLN A 306 4.45 -4.13 5.67
C GLN A 306 4.95 -4.77 6.97
N LEU A 307 5.07 -3.94 8.02
CA LEU A 307 5.58 -4.39 9.32
C LEU A 307 4.77 -5.54 9.92
N HIS A 308 3.45 -5.51 9.78
CA HIS A 308 2.60 -6.58 10.29
C HIS A 308 2.86 -7.91 9.59
N GLU A 309 3.20 -7.91 8.30
CA GLU A 309 3.49 -9.14 7.57
C GLU A 309 4.81 -9.78 8.04
N TYR A 310 5.84 -8.96 8.33
CA TYR A 310 7.05 -9.49 8.96
C TYR A 310 6.77 -10.07 10.35
N CYS A 311 5.90 -9.42 11.14
CA CYS A 311 5.50 -9.95 12.43
C CYS A 311 4.70 -11.25 12.29
N PHE A 312 3.88 -11.36 11.24
CA PHE A 312 3.16 -12.58 10.92
C PHE A 312 4.12 -13.73 10.61
N ASP A 313 5.10 -13.52 9.72
CA ASP A 313 6.10 -14.54 9.38
C ASP A 313 6.84 -15.03 10.64
N ILE A 314 7.31 -14.10 11.47
CA ILE A 314 8.03 -14.42 12.72
C ILE A 314 7.16 -15.29 13.63
N LEU A 315 5.93 -14.87 13.92
CA LEU A 315 5.04 -15.64 14.79
C LEU A 315 4.67 -16.99 14.16
N ASN A 316 4.45 -17.04 12.86
CA ASN A 316 4.10 -18.27 12.15
C ASN A 316 5.24 -19.28 12.18
N GLU A 317 6.48 -18.82 11.96
CA GLU A 317 7.67 -19.67 11.99
C GLU A 317 7.97 -20.24 13.38
N PHE A 318 7.94 -19.39 14.42
CA PHE A 318 8.23 -19.83 15.79
C PHE A 318 7.07 -20.62 16.41
N SER A 319 5.86 -20.48 15.85
CA SER A 319 4.67 -21.25 16.23
C SER A 319 4.29 -21.14 17.72
N ASN A 320 4.73 -20.09 18.42
CA ASN A 320 4.41 -19.81 19.83
C ASN A 320 4.11 -18.31 20.05
N PRO A 321 3.39 -17.93 21.12
CA PRO A 321 3.22 -16.54 21.48
C PRO A 321 4.55 -15.89 21.86
N MET A 322 4.79 -14.67 21.38
CA MET A 322 6.03 -13.92 21.64
C MET A 322 5.72 -12.53 22.17
N THR A 323 6.55 -12.03 23.08
CA THR A 323 6.55 -10.63 23.50
C THR A 323 6.98 -9.71 22.34
N VAL A 324 6.55 -8.45 22.36
CA VAL A 324 7.00 -7.47 21.35
C VAL A 324 8.53 -7.33 21.32
N GLU A 325 9.20 -7.49 22.47
CA GLU A 325 10.67 -7.46 22.57
C GLU A 325 11.29 -8.67 21.85
N GLU A 326 10.74 -9.88 22.03
CA GLU A 326 11.19 -11.07 21.30
C GLU A 326 10.96 -10.92 19.79
N ILE A 327 9.80 -10.38 19.38
CA ILE A 327 9.51 -10.11 17.96
C ILE A 327 10.49 -9.07 17.40
N GLU A 328 10.80 -8.01 18.14
CA GLU A 328 11.78 -6.99 17.74
C GLU A 328 13.17 -7.58 17.55
N ASN A 329 13.62 -8.40 18.50
CA ASN A 329 14.93 -9.04 18.44
C ASN A 329 15.06 -9.92 17.18
N VAL A 330 14.07 -10.78 16.93
CA VAL A 330 14.06 -11.64 15.74
C VAL A 330 13.94 -10.82 14.45
N LEU A 331 13.11 -9.76 14.45
CA LEU A 331 12.97 -8.87 13.30
C LEU A 331 14.29 -8.18 12.96
N ASN A 332 15.01 -7.67 13.97
CA ASN A 332 16.29 -6.99 13.80
C ASN A 332 17.41 -7.95 13.39
N GLU A 333 17.36 -9.20 13.86
CA GLU A 333 18.31 -10.25 13.46
C GLU A 333 18.11 -10.69 12.01
N LYS A 334 16.87 -10.99 11.62
CA LYS A 334 16.54 -11.47 10.25
C LYS A 334 16.52 -10.37 9.21
N TYR A 335 16.06 -9.17 9.59
CA TYR A 335 15.87 -8.06 8.67
C TYR A 335 16.56 -6.79 9.20
N PRO A 336 17.91 -6.77 9.26
CA PRO A 336 18.68 -5.71 9.90
C PRO A 336 18.51 -4.32 9.25
N CYS A 337 17.97 -4.25 8.03
CA CYS A 337 17.68 -3.01 7.33
C CYS A 337 16.36 -2.33 7.76
N ILE A 338 15.47 -3.03 8.46
CA ILE A 338 14.10 -2.55 8.76
C ILE A 338 14.03 -1.71 10.03
N LYS A 339 14.94 -1.96 11.00
CA LYS A 339 15.08 -1.30 12.32
C LYS A 339 13.86 -0.51 12.77
N LYS A 340 12.93 -1.20 13.43
CA LYS A 340 11.71 -0.59 14.02
C LYS A 340 11.81 -0.62 15.53
N THR A 341 11.12 0.33 16.16
CA THR A 341 10.98 0.37 17.61
C THR A 341 9.88 -0.57 18.07
N ILE A 342 10.01 -1.07 19.30
CA ILE A 342 8.95 -1.77 20.06
C ILE A 342 7.57 -1.09 19.88
N ASP A 343 7.48 0.23 19.98
CA ASP A 343 6.21 0.96 19.86
C ASP A 343 5.60 0.86 18.45
N SER A 344 6.44 0.88 17.42
CA SER A 344 6.01 0.72 16.03
C SER A 344 5.45 -0.67 15.77
N ILE A 345 6.16 -1.70 16.26
CA ILE A 345 5.75 -3.11 16.16
C ILE A 345 4.44 -3.31 16.92
N ARG A 346 4.37 -2.86 18.18
CA ARG A 346 3.16 -2.95 19.00
C ARG A 346 1.97 -2.26 18.32
N GLY A 347 2.19 -1.05 17.79
CA GLY A 347 1.15 -0.31 17.08
C GLY A 347 0.64 -1.06 15.83
N SER A 348 1.54 -1.75 15.10
CA SER A 348 1.18 -2.55 13.93
C SER A 348 0.33 -3.77 14.32
N LEU A 349 0.76 -4.52 15.35
CA LEU A 349 0.05 -5.70 15.85
C LEU A 349 -1.34 -5.35 16.41
N ILE A 350 -1.48 -4.21 17.09
CA ILE A 350 -2.77 -3.76 17.65
C ILE A 350 -3.77 -3.37 16.56
N ARG A 351 -3.30 -2.79 15.45
CA ARG A 351 -4.18 -2.39 14.34
C ARG A 351 -4.77 -3.60 13.62
N GLU A 352 -3.94 -4.60 13.34
CA GLU A 352 -4.34 -5.79 12.58
C GLU A 352 -4.98 -6.86 13.46
N LYS A 353 -6.09 -6.51 14.12
CA LYS A 353 -6.77 -7.39 15.07
C LYS A 353 -7.33 -8.67 14.43
N SER A 354 -7.61 -8.69 13.13
CA SER A 354 -8.04 -9.90 12.41
C SER A 354 -6.92 -10.93 12.30
N ILE A 355 -5.66 -10.48 12.31
CA ILE A 355 -4.47 -11.33 12.14
C ILE A 355 -3.85 -11.69 13.48
N PHE A 356 -3.81 -10.74 14.43
CA PHE A 356 -3.14 -10.93 15.72
C PHE A 356 -4.09 -10.86 16.90
N VAL A 357 -3.68 -11.53 17.97
CA VAL A 357 -4.30 -11.44 19.29
C VAL A 357 -3.23 -11.24 20.37
N CYS A 358 -3.54 -10.44 21.39
CA CYS A 358 -2.62 -10.17 22.50
C CYS A 358 -3.02 -10.89 23.77
N PHE A 359 -2.08 -11.17 24.66
CA PHE A 359 -2.32 -11.82 25.95
C PHE A 359 -2.19 -10.80 27.08
N GLY A 360 -3.32 -10.46 27.71
CA GLY A 360 -3.34 -9.61 28.90
C GLY A 360 -2.60 -8.28 28.73
N ARG A 361 -1.69 -7.96 29.68
CA ARG A 361 -0.92 -6.71 29.71
C ARG A 361 0.59 -6.92 29.50
N THR A 362 1.01 -8.12 29.12
CA THR A 362 2.44 -8.49 29.00
C THR A 362 3.06 -8.05 27.66
N SER A 363 2.28 -7.43 26.77
CA SER A 363 2.70 -7.19 25.38
C SER A 363 3.13 -8.48 24.67
N THR A 364 2.50 -9.61 24.98
CA THR A 364 2.66 -10.88 24.28
C THR A 364 1.60 -10.99 23.18
N TYR A 365 2.00 -11.38 21.98
CA TYR A 365 1.16 -11.49 20.79
C TYR A 365 1.26 -12.89 20.19
N ALA A 366 0.19 -13.28 19.51
CA ALA A 366 0.09 -14.52 18.75
C ALA A 366 -0.75 -14.30 17.48
N LEU A 367 -0.76 -15.30 16.60
CA LEU A 367 -1.65 -15.31 15.46
C LEU A 367 -3.07 -15.68 15.90
N ARG A 368 -4.06 -14.95 15.38
CA ARG A 368 -5.48 -15.20 15.69
C ARG A 368 -5.94 -16.56 15.20
N LYS A 369 -5.48 -17.02 14.02
CA LYS A 369 -5.80 -18.34 13.47
C LYS A 369 -5.51 -19.50 14.45
N TRP A 370 -4.60 -19.31 15.42
CA TRP A 370 -4.32 -20.31 16.44
C TRP A 370 -5.46 -20.54 17.42
N GLU A 371 -6.43 -19.63 17.53
CA GLU A 371 -7.66 -19.86 18.31
C GLU A 371 -8.49 -21.01 17.71
N ASP A 372 -8.38 -21.25 16.41
CA ASP A 372 -9.06 -22.34 15.69
C ASP A 372 -8.14 -23.57 15.49
N GLU A 373 -6.82 -23.36 15.40
CA GLU A 373 -5.85 -24.43 15.13
C GLU A 373 -5.34 -25.16 16.40
N LYS A 374 -5.39 -24.53 17.58
CA LYS A 374 -4.80 -25.07 18.82
C LYS A 374 -5.83 -25.25 19.93
N GLU A 375 -5.81 -26.41 20.57
CA GLU A 375 -6.67 -26.70 21.72
C GLU A 375 -6.33 -25.79 22.91
N ASN A 376 -7.34 -25.32 23.64
CA ASN A 376 -7.20 -24.44 24.81
C ASN A 376 -6.39 -23.16 24.54
N PHE A 377 -6.42 -22.66 23.30
CA PHE A 377 -5.75 -21.45 22.90
C PHE A 377 -6.76 -20.33 22.66
N LYS A 378 -6.72 -19.29 23.50
CA LYS A 378 -7.55 -18.11 23.30
C LYS A 378 -6.83 -16.87 23.80
N GLY A 379 -6.70 -15.88 22.93
CA GLY A 379 -6.05 -14.62 23.28
C GLY A 379 -6.99 -13.69 24.06
N GLY A 380 -6.62 -12.43 24.20
CA GLY A 380 -7.34 -11.44 24.97
C GLY A 380 -6.94 -11.39 26.46
N THR A 381 -7.61 -10.51 27.18
CA THR A 381 -7.50 -10.34 28.63
C THR A 381 -8.43 -11.30 29.36
N ILE A 382 -8.23 -11.46 30.68
CA ILE A 382 -9.17 -12.20 31.53
C ILE A 382 -10.60 -11.67 31.38
N ARG A 383 -10.79 -10.36 31.22
CA ARG A 383 -12.12 -9.77 31.04
C ARG A 383 -12.75 -10.19 29.71
N ASP A 384 -11.96 -10.21 28.64
CA ASP A 384 -12.43 -10.63 27.31
C ASP A 384 -12.85 -12.11 27.35
N LEU A 385 -12.05 -12.97 27.99
CA LEU A 385 -12.41 -14.39 28.16
C LEU A 385 -13.70 -14.58 28.95
N VAL A 386 -13.87 -13.85 30.07
CA VAL A 386 -15.10 -13.92 30.88
C VAL A 386 -16.29 -13.35 30.11
N GLU A 387 -16.13 -12.25 29.39
CA GLU A 387 -17.17 -11.66 28.54
C GLU A 387 -17.61 -12.63 27.45
N ASP A 388 -16.67 -13.22 26.71
CA ASP A 388 -16.94 -14.22 25.69
C ASP A 388 -17.68 -15.44 26.27
N TYR A 389 -17.22 -15.93 27.43
CA TYR A 389 -17.88 -17.04 28.09
C TYR A 389 -19.32 -16.68 28.45
N LEU A 390 -19.55 -15.58 29.15
CA LEU A 390 -20.89 -15.15 29.55
C LEU A 390 -21.78 -14.76 28.35
N LEU A 391 -21.22 -14.35 27.21
CA LEU A 391 -21.96 -14.12 25.97
C LEU A 391 -22.60 -15.40 25.43
N THR A 392 -21.99 -16.57 25.66
CA THR A 392 -22.56 -17.87 25.28
C THR A 392 -23.62 -18.40 26.24
N GLN A 393 -23.80 -17.78 27.41
CA GLN A 393 -24.66 -18.29 28.48
C GLN A 393 -25.97 -17.50 28.60
N ASP A 394 -27.10 -18.18 28.77
CA ASP A 394 -28.42 -17.54 28.90
C ASP A 394 -28.72 -17.06 30.33
N SER A 395 -28.05 -17.63 31.33
CA SER A 395 -28.20 -17.29 32.75
C SER A 395 -26.89 -16.78 33.37
N PRO A 396 -26.93 -16.05 34.51
CA PRO A 396 -25.73 -15.72 35.26
C PRO A 396 -25.00 -16.99 35.69
N ILE A 397 -23.67 -16.95 35.69
CA ILE A 397 -22.83 -18.12 35.97
C ILE A 397 -22.13 -17.94 37.32
N HIS A 398 -22.04 -19.02 38.09
CA HIS A 398 -21.33 -19.00 39.36
C HIS A 398 -19.84 -18.75 39.13
N ILE A 399 -19.20 -17.97 40.02
CA ILE A 399 -17.79 -17.60 39.84
C ILE A 399 -16.85 -18.80 39.69
N SER A 400 -17.14 -19.94 40.33
CA SER A 400 -16.29 -21.13 40.22
C SER A 400 -16.22 -21.68 38.79
N GLU A 401 -17.33 -21.66 38.05
CA GLU A 401 -17.38 -22.12 36.66
C GLU A 401 -16.66 -21.14 35.73
N ILE A 402 -16.77 -19.83 36.01
CA ILE A 402 -15.99 -18.81 35.29
C ILE A 402 -14.49 -19.01 35.52
N VAL A 403 -14.10 -19.35 36.76
CA VAL A 403 -12.70 -19.62 37.10
C VAL A 403 -12.20 -20.85 36.37
N GLU A 404 -12.97 -21.93 36.37
CA GLU A 404 -12.64 -23.17 35.66
C GLU A 404 -12.43 -22.92 34.15
N PHE A 405 -13.35 -22.19 33.52
CA PHE A 405 -13.23 -21.80 32.11
C PHE A 405 -11.97 -20.96 31.85
N VAL A 406 -11.71 -19.92 32.66
CA VAL A 406 -10.54 -19.04 32.45
C VAL A 406 -9.23 -19.79 32.65
N LEU A 407 -9.16 -20.73 33.60
CA LEU A 407 -7.96 -21.52 33.89
C LEU A 407 -7.55 -22.44 32.74
N GLN A 408 -8.49 -22.85 31.86
CA GLN A 408 -8.17 -23.60 30.63
C GLN A 408 -7.20 -22.82 29.74
N PHE A 409 -7.39 -21.49 29.65
CA PHE A 409 -6.60 -20.62 28.77
C PHE A 409 -5.50 -19.85 29.52
N ARG A 410 -5.61 -19.70 30.85
CA ARG A 410 -4.68 -18.94 31.71
C ARG A 410 -4.36 -19.76 32.97
N PRO A 411 -3.63 -20.88 32.86
CA PRO A 411 -3.37 -21.76 34.00
C PRO A 411 -2.63 -21.08 35.16
N ASP A 412 -1.84 -20.04 34.88
CA ASP A 412 -1.03 -19.33 35.88
C ASP A 412 -1.80 -18.27 36.69
N THR A 413 -3.10 -18.05 36.42
CA THR A 413 -3.93 -17.13 37.22
C THR A 413 -4.58 -17.83 38.42
N ASN A 414 -5.38 -17.10 39.20
CA ASN A 414 -6.15 -17.66 40.30
C ASN A 414 -7.49 -16.96 40.47
N GLU A 415 -8.41 -17.59 41.21
CA GLU A 415 -9.76 -17.11 41.48
C GLU A 415 -9.77 -15.66 41.98
N ARG A 416 -8.92 -15.33 42.95
CA ARG A 416 -8.83 -13.98 43.52
C ARG A 416 -8.45 -12.96 42.47
N SER A 417 -7.50 -13.28 41.59
CA SER A 417 -7.07 -12.41 40.50
C SER A 417 -8.18 -12.18 39.49
N ILE A 418 -8.86 -13.26 39.06
CA ILE A 418 -9.99 -13.19 38.12
C ILE A 418 -11.10 -12.30 38.69
N LEU A 419 -11.55 -12.59 39.91
CA LEU A 419 -12.57 -11.82 40.63
C LEU A 419 -12.23 -10.34 40.76
N THR A 420 -10.98 -10.05 41.12
CA THR A 420 -10.54 -8.66 41.27
C THR A 420 -10.57 -7.95 39.92
N ASN A 421 -10.09 -8.60 38.84
CA ASN A 421 -10.06 -8.02 37.49
C ASN A 421 -11.45 -7.66 36.96
N ILE A 422 -12.45 -8.51 37.17
CA ILE A 422 -13.83 -8.26 36.73
C ILE A 422 -14.55 -7.24 37.63
N LYS A 423 -14.24 -7.18 38.94
CA LYS A 423 -14.87 -6.23 39.88
C LYS A 423 -14.39 -4.79 39.69
N VAL A 424 -13.12 -4.61 39.33
CA VAL A 424 -12.54 -3.28 39.09
C VAL A 424 -12.74 -2.81 37.64
N ASP A 425 -13.55 -3.51 36.85
CA ASP A 425 -13.89 -3.11 35.50
C ASP A 425 -14.73 -1.81 35.50
N GLU A 426 -14.16 -0.74 34.97
CA GLU A 426 -14.81 0.57 34.89
C GLU A 426 -15.90 0.63 33.82
N SER A 427 -15.87 -0.30 32.85
CA SER A 427 -16.87 -0.37 31.79
C SER A 427 -18.23 -0.88 32.27
N LYS A 428 -18.30 -1.39 33.51
CA LYS A 428 -19.52 -1.91 34.15
C LYS A 428 -20.22 -2.99 33.31
N LYS A 429 -19.45 -3.73 32.51
CA LYS A 429 -19.96 -4.83 31.68
C LYS A 429 -20.43 -6.01 32.50
N PHE A 430 -19.82 -6.23 33.67
CA PHE A 430 -20.16 -7.33 34.57
C PHE A 430 -21.18 -6.89 35.62
N HIS A 431 -22.24 -7.69 35.77
CA HIS A 431 -23.29 -7.54 36.77
C HIS A 431 -23.16 -8.67 37.81
N PHE A 432 -23.15 -8.32 39.10
CA PHE A 432 -22.93 -9.27 40.20
C PHE A 432 -24.22 -9.52 40.97
N PHE A 433 -24.60 -10.79 41.08
CA PHE A 433 -25.78 -11.25 41.79
C PHE A 433 -25.41 -11.85 43.17
N LYS A 434 -26.42 -12.13 44.00
CA LYS A 434 -26.22 -12.91 45.23
C LYS A 434 -25.62 -14.29 44.94
N ASN A 435 -25.03 -14.90 45.97
CA ASN A 435 -24.40 -16.23 45.91
C ASN A 435 -23.30 -16.35 44.85
N ALA A 436 -22.54 -15.28 44.61
CA ALA A 436 -21.38 -15.25 43.72
C ALA A 436 -21.64 -15.58 42.25
N PHE A 437 -22.87 -15.31 41.76
CA PHE A 437 -23.19 -15.37 40.34
C PHE A 437 -22.82 -14.06 39.62
N VAL A 438 -22.34 -14.18 38.39
CA VAL A 438 -21.91 -13.07 37.53
C VAL A 438 -22.60 -13.19 36.17
N GLY A 439 -23.13 -12.10 35.68
CA GLY A 439 -23.65 -11.98 34.31
C GLY A 439 -23.10 -10.74 33.61
N LEU A 440 -23.50 -10.57 32.36
CA LEU A 440 -23.31 -9.34 31.57
C LEU A 440 -24.48 -8.37 31.75
N SER A 441 -24.16 -7.08 31.89
CA SER A 441 -25.10 -5.97 32.00
C SER A 441 -25.94 -5.74 30.74
N CYS A 442 -25.47 -6.20 29.57
CA CYS A 442 -26.21 -6.10 28.31
C CYS A 442 -27.31 -7.16 28.14
N LYS A 443 -27.36 -8.17 29.02
CA LYS A 443 -28.35 -9.24 29.00
C LYS A 443 -29.39 -9.03 30.10
N LYS A 444 -30.62 -9.47 29.82
CA LYS A 444 -31.70 -9.55 30.82
C LYS A 444 -31.86 -10.99 31.27
N TYR A 445 -31.83 -11.21 32.57
CA TYR A 445 -32.00 -12.53 33.17
C TYR A 445 -33.39 -12.60 33.78
N ASN A 446 -34.20 -13.57 33.32
CA ASN A 446 -35.61 -13.69 33.72
C ASN A 446 -35.83 -14.52 35.00
N ASP A 447 -34.75 -14.89 35.69
CA ASP A 447 -34.84 -15.86 36.78
C ASP A 447 -35.06 -15.17 38.14
N MET A 448 -36.16 -15.52 38.82
CA MET A 448 -36.52 -14.99 40.15
C MET A 448 -35.52 -15.39 41.26
N ASN A 449 -34.56 -16.27 40.95
CA ASN A 449 -33.55 -16.78 41.88
C ASN A 449 -32.33 -15.86 42.04
N PHE A 450 -32.08 -14.91 41.11
CA PHE A 450 -30.91 -14.04 41.16
C PHE A 450 -31.28 -12.65 41.68
N GLN A 451 -31.32 -12.51 43.00
CA GLN A 451 -31.52 -11.20 43.62
C GLN A 451 -30.26 -10.34 43.48
N GLU A 452 -30.42 -9.09 43.05
CA GLU A 452 -29.34 -8.11 42.99
C GLU A 452 -28.77 -7.82 44.40
N ILE A 453 -27.51 -7.40 44.45
CA ILE A 453 -26.91 -6.87 45.68
C ILE A 453 -27.47 -5.45 45.91
N GLU A 454 -28.57 -5.32 46.66
CA GLU A 454 -29.14 -4.02 47.08
C GLU A 454 -28.11 -3.19 47.87
N ASN A 455 -27.51 -2.18 47.23
CA ASN A 455 -26.50 -1.32 47.85
C ASN A 455 -27.09 -0.13 48.66
N SER A 456 -28.42 0.05 48.70
CA SER A 456 -29.06 1.26 49.27
C SER A 456 -29.59 1.12 50.71
N LYS A 457 -30.07 -0.06 51.14
CA LYS A 457 -30.68 -0.25 52.48
C LYS A 457 -29.71 -0.05 53.66
N ASN A 458 -28.43 -0.38 53.48
CA ASN A 458 -27.44 -0.38 54.56
C ASN A 458 -27.01 1.04 55.03
N TRP A 459 -27.28 2.09 54.25
CA TRP A 459 -26.88 3.45 54.63
C TRP A 459 -27.91 4.12 55.57
N ASN A 460 -29.21 3.99 55.27
CA ASN A 460 -30.28 4.62 56.06
C ASN A 460 -30.35 4.03 57.48
N GLU A 461 -30.25 2.72 57.62
CA GLU A 461 -30.24 2.03 58.92
C GLU A 461 -29.06 2.49 59.79
N LYS A 462 -27.86 2.55 59.21
CA LYS A 462 -26.67 3.04 59.93
C LYS A 462 -26.75 4.53 60.26
N PHE A 463 -27.42 5.34 59.44
CA PHE A 463 -27.67 6.74 59.76
C PHE A 463 -28.64 6.87 60.94
N ILE A 464 -29.70 6.06 60.98
CA ILE A 464 -30.63 6.00 62.13
C ILE A 464 -29.89 5.58 63.41
N GLU A 465 -29.00 4.59 63.33
CA GLU A 465 -28.15 4.18 64.46
C GLU A 465 -27.20 5.29 64.90
N LEU A 466 -26.59 6.01 63.96
CA LEU A 466 -25.74 7.16 64.26
C LEU A 466 -26.52 8.29 64.95
N LYS A 467 -27.75 8.55 64.50
CA LYS A 467 -28.66 9.52 65.12
C LYS A 467 -29.01 9.10 66.55
N LYS A 468 -29.41 7.84 66.77
CA LYS A 468 -29.65 7.29 68.11
C LYS A 468 -28.42 7.36 69.01
N PHE A 469 -27.24 7.04 68.48
CA PHE A 469 -25.99 7.18 69.22
C PHE A 469 -25.76 8.62 69.68
N ARG A 470 -26.05 9.60 68.82
CA ARG A 470 -25.93 11.03 69.12
C ARG A 470 -26.96 11.52 70.14
N GLU A 471 -28.18 11.02 70.08
CA GLU A 471 -29.25 11.32 71.05
C GLU A 471 -28.87 10.84 72.47
N VAL A 472 -28.30 9.63 72.57
CA VAL A 472 -27.83 9.05 73.84
C VAL A 472 -26.54 9.73 74.31
N ASN A 473 -25.63 10.07 73.39
CA ASN A 473 -24.32 10.65 73.71
C ASN A 473 -24.20 12.09 73.18
N LYS A 474 -24.94 13.03 73.79
CA LYS A 474 -25.13 14.42 73.31
C LYS A 474 -23.84 15.17 72.91
N ASN A 475 -22.72 14.89 73.59
CA ASN A 475 -21.44 15.59 73.35
C ASN A 475 -20.35 14.69 72.74
N LYS A 476 -20.68 13.48 72.28
CA LYS A 476 -19.69 12.52 71.76
C LYS A 476 -20.07 12.05 70.35
N TRP A 477 -19.05 11.86 69.51
CA TRP A 477 -19.17 11.16 68.23
C TRP A 477 -18.53 9.77 68.34
N PRO A 478 -18.97 8.78 67.54
CA PRO A 478 -18.36 7.46 67.54
C PRO A 478 -16.85 7.55 67.32
N SER A 479 -16.06 6.76 68.05
CA SER A 479 -14.61 6.78 67.97
C SER A 479 -14.03 5.52 67.33
N ILE A 480 -13.02 5.69 66.46
CA ILE A 480 -12.24 4.58 65.90
C ILE A 480 -11.54 3.74 66.99
N SER A 481 -11.23 4.38 68.13
CA SER A 481 -10.55 3.75 69.27
C SER A 481 -11.51 3.08 70.27
N SER A 482 -12.82 3.08 70.00
CA SER A 482 -13.78 2.38 70.85
C SER A 482 -13.53 0.87 70.81
N SER A 483 -13.72 0.19 71.94
CA SER A 483 -13.68 -1.28 72.03
C SER A 483 -14.92 -1.91 71.37
N ASP A 484 -16.04 -1.19 71.28
CA ASP A 484 -17.27 -1.64 70.65
C ASP A 484 -17.17 -1.63 69.11
N LYS A 485 -17.46 -2.78 68.51
CA LYS A 485 -17.45 -2.97 67.05
C LYS A 485 -18.55 -2.16 66.37
N SER A 486 -19.69 -1.98 67.03
CA SER A 486 -20.83 -1.23 66.50
C SER A 486 -20.52 0.28 66.45
N GLU A 487 -19.95 0.84 67.52
CA GLU A 487 -19.47 2.23 67.52
C GLU A 487 -18.40 2.46 66.42
N ARG A 488 -17.44 1.55 66.23
CA ARG A 488 -16.45 1.67 65.15
C ARG A 488 -17.08 1.64 63.75
N ALA A 489 -18.17 0.90 63.55
CA ALA A 489 -18.90 0.89 62.29
C ALA A 489 -19.58 2.25 62.02
N LEU A 490 -20.17 2.87 63.04
CA LEU A 490 -20.75 4.22 62.97
C LEU A 490 -19.68 5.30 62.71
N TYR A 491 -18.48 5.17 63.30
CA TYR A 491 -17.34 6.04 62.97
C TYR A 491 -17.00 5.97 61.48
N SER A 492 -16.96 4.76 60.91
CA SER A 492 -16.65 4.57 59.48
C SER A 492 -17.65 5.27 58.57
N LEU A 493 -18.95 5.29 58.94
CA LEU A 493 -19.98 6.01 58.20
C LEU A 493 -19.69 7.52 58.16
N GLY A 494 -19.47 8.14 59.33
CA GLY A 494 -19.16 9.56 59.43
C GLY A 494 -17.87 9.95 58.70
N TYR A 495 -16.83 9.12 58.81
CA TYR A 495 -15.55 9.32 58.11
C TYR A 495 -15.72 9.30 56.59
N LYS A 496 -16.46 8.32 56.05
CA LYS A 496 -16.73 8.22 54.59
C LYS A 496 -17.54 9.42 54.09
N ALA A 497 -18.52 9.88 54.87
CA ALA A 497 -19.32 11.05 54.52
C ALA A 497 -18.47 12.33 54.42
N ARG A 498 -17.57 12.58 55.38
CA ARG A 498 -16.64 13.71 55.31
C ARG A 498 -15.72 13.64 54.10
N LYS A 499 -15.16 12.46 53.79
CA LYS A 499 -14.29 12.28 52.63
C LYS A 499 -15.03 12.53 51.30
N ALA A 500 -16.29 12.09 51.21
CA ALA A 500 -17.14 12.37 50.05
C ALA A 500 -17.46 13.86 49.93
N PHE A 501 -17.74 14.55 51.05
CA PHE A 501 -18.00 16.00 51.07
C PHE A 501 -16.77 16.80 50.61
N GLN A 502 -15.58 16.49 51.13
CA GLN A 502 -14.32 17.13 50.71
C GLN A 502 -14.00 16.94 49.23
N ASN A 503 -14.39 15.80 48.66
CA ASN A 503 -14.18 15.49 47.25
C ASN A 503 -15.31 16.03 46.34
N GLY A 504 -16.31 16.73 46.89
CA GLY A 504 -17.45 17.25 46.11
C GLY A 504 -18.46 16.18 45.66
N ASN A 505 -18.38 14.97 46.19
CA ASN A 505 -19.13 13.79 45.75
C ASN A 505 -20.20 13.33 46.75
N LEU A 506 -20.50 14.13 47.78
CA LEU A 506 -21.56 13.79 48.72
C LEU A 506 -22.91 14.28 48.18
N ASP A 507 -23.88 13.38 48.17
CA ASP A 507 -25.26 13.67 47.82
C ASP A 507 -25.89 14.74 48.75
N LYS A 508 -26.64 15.68 48.17
CA LYS A 508 -27.19 16.85 48.88
C LYS A 508 -28.20 16.46 49.98
N GLU A 509 -29.00 15.42 49.77
CA GLU A 509 -29.95 14.94 50.79
C GLU A 509 -29.20 14.31 51.97
N LYS A 510 -28.16 13.53 51.69
CA LYS A 510 -27.30 12.94 52.73
C LYS A 510 -26.54 14.00 53.52
N GLU A 511 -26.05 15.05 52.85
CA GLU A 511 -25.44 16.18 53.53
C GLU A 511 -26.43 16.85 54.51
N ALA A 512 -27.65 17.13 54.04
CA ALA A 512 -28.71 17.71 54.88
C ALA A 512 -29.02 16.81 56.10
N LEU A 513 -29.05 15.49 55.93
CA LEU A 513 -29.24 14.53 57.01
C LEU A 513 -28.12 14.62 58.06
N PHE A 514 -26.84 14.61 57.66
CA PHE A 514 -25.73 14.77 58.62
C PHE A 514 -25.77 16.12 59.34
N ARG A 515 -26.10 17.21 58.63
CA ARG A 515 -26.27 18.54 59.24
C ARG A 515 -27.42 18.56 60.24
N SER A 516 -28.51 17.84 59.99
CA SER A 516 -29.67 17.79 60.88
C SER A 516 -29.37 17.21 62.27
N ILE A 517 -28.37 16.33 62.39
CA ILE A 517 -27.92 15.75 63.67
C ILE A 517 -26.74 16.53 64.29
N GLY A 518 -26.38 17.68 63.70
CA GLY A 518 -25.25 18.50 64.12
C GLY A 518 -23.89 17.84 63.87
N PHE A 519 -23.80 16.89 62.93
CA PHE A 519 -22.52 16.27 62.59
C PHE A 519 -21.62 17.28 61.89
N PRO A 520 -20.39 17.54 62.40
CA PRO A 520 -19.50 18.52 61.81
C PRO A 520 -18.87 17.93 60.54
N ILE A 521 -19.59 18.03 59.43
CA ILE A 521 -19.20 17.43 58.15
C ILE A 521 -18.12 18.24 57.42
N ASP A 522 -18.06 19.52 57.74
CA ASP A 522 -17.17 20.58 57.27
C ASP A 522 -15.89 20.72 58.11
N GLU A 523 -15.87 20.16 59.33
CA GLU A 523 -14.62 20.07 60.10
C GLU A 523 -13.58 19.28 59.31
N THR A 524 -12.50 19.98 58.95
CA THR A 524 -11.33 19.40 58.32
C THR A 524 -10.86 18.21 59.15
N ILE A 525 -10.77 17.05 58.50
CA ILE A 525 -10.05 15.92 59.07
C ILE A 525 -8.63 16.41 59.24
N ALA A 526 -8.27 16.84 60.46
CA ALA A 526 -6.89 16.94 60.86
C ALA A 526 -6.32 15.53 60.66
N ARG A 527 -5.69 15.30 59.51
CA ARG A 527 -4.76 14.19 59.39
C ARG A 527 -3.81 14.40 60.56
N ALA A 528 -3.72 13.42 61.45
CA ALA A 528 -2.50 13.26 62.21
C ALA A 528 -1.35 13.34 61.17
N ASN A 529 -0.53 14.38 61.28
CA ASN A 529 0.49 14.84 60.32
C ASN A 529 0.02 15.87 59.26
N ASP A 530 -0.51 17.01 59.69
CA ASP A 530 -0.18 18.23 58.94
C ASP A 530 1.28 18.56 59.26
N TRP A 531 2.15 18.44 58.25
CA TRP A 531 3.59 18.59 58.38
C TRP A 531 3.95 19.92 59.05
N LYS A 532 3.18 20.99 58.79
CA LYS A 532 3.38 22.31 59.41
C LYS A 532 3.09 22.32 60.92
N ILE A 533 2.11 21.56 61.38
CA ILE A 533 1.74 21.47 62.80
C ILE A 533 2.81 20.68 63.58
N GLU A 534 3.24 19.55 63.03
CA GLU A 534 4.28 18.74 63.68
C GLU A 534 5.65 19.45 63.70
N THR A 535 5.97 20.21 62.64
CA THR A 535 7.14 21.09 62.64
C THR A 535 7.05 22.14 63.75
N LYS A 536 5.90 22.80 63.95
CA LYS A 536 5.73 23.77 65.06
C LYS A 536 5.95 23.13 66.44
N LYS A 537 5.38 21.95 66.67
CA LYS A 537 5.59 21.19 67.91
C LYS A 537 7.06 20.84 68.12
N LEU A 538 7.75 20.47 67.05
CA LEU A 538 9.18 20.19 67.09
C LEU A 538 10.01 21.42 67.42
N ILE A 539 9.72 22.61 66.85
CA ILE A 539 10.49 23.82 67.22
C ILE A 539 10.25 24.18 68.68
N ASN A 540 9.00 24.11 69.17
CA ASN A 540 8.72 24.39 70.58
C ASN A 540 9.47 23.42 71.50
N PHE A 541 9.44 22.12 71.20
CA PHE A 541 10.21 21.12 71.94
C PHE A 541 11.71 21.43 71.95
N LEU A 542 12.30 21.84 70.82
CA LEU A 542 13.72 22.19 70.75
C LEU A 542 14.05 23.47 71.54
N ILE A 543 13.14 24.43 71.60
CA ILE A 543 13.28 25.65 72.40
C ILE A 543 13.25 25.31 73.90
N ASP A 544 12.28 24.50 74.31
CA ASP A 544 12.02 24.19 75.72
C ASP A 544 13.04 23.20 76.29
N GLU A 545 13.29 22.10 75.59
CA GLU A 545 14.10 20.98 76.09
C GLU A 545 15.57 21.06 75.66
N LYS A 546 15.91 21.96 74.72
CA LYS A 546 17.27 22.17 74.20
C LYS A 546 17.99 20.88 73.73
N LYS A 547 17.23 19.86 73.34
CA LYS A 547 17.72 18.56 72.83
C LYS A 547 16.81 18.05 71.73
N TRP A 548 17.33 17.16 70.88
CA TRP A 548 16.51 16.45 69.91
C TRP A 548 15.66 15.35 70.60
N PRO A 549 14.42 15.11 70.14
CA PRO A 549 13.56 14.08 70.72
C PRO A 549 14.18 12.69 70.56
N SER A 550 14.06 11.85 71.60
CA SER A 550 14.63 10.50 71.62
C SER A 550 13.59 9.39 71.41
N ALA A 551 13.99 8.32 70.69
CA ALA A 551 13.20 7.10 70.54
C ALA A 551 12.95 6.38 71.88
N SER A 552 13.90 6.50 72.82
CA SER A 552 13.89 5.83 74.12
C SER A 552 13.21 6.66 75.23
N SER A 553 12.60 7.81 74.88
CA SER A 553 11.87 8.61 75.86
C SER A 553 10.66 7.87 76.44
N SER A 554 10.38 8.11 77.71
CA SER A 554 9.16 7.65 78.38
C SER A 554 7.92 8.44 77.94
N SER A 555 8.08 9.68 77.46
CA SER A 555 7.00 10.50 76.92
C SER A 555 6.51 9.98 75.57
N LYS A 556 5.19 9.84 75.43
CA LYS A 556 4.56 9.45 74.17
C LYS A 556 4.68 10.56 73.13
N GLU A 557 4.63 11.81 73.57
CA GLU A 557 4.74 13.03 72.77
C GLU A 557 6.15 13.18 72.19
N GLU A 558 7.19 13.00 73.00
CA GLU A 558 8.58 13.05 72.53
C GLU A 558 8.87 11.94 71.51
N ARG A 559 8.39 10.71 71.76
CA ARG A 559 8.54 9.61 70.79
C ARG A 559 7.81 9.86 69.46
N ALA A 560 6.68 10.58 69.50
CA ALA A 560 5.98 10.99 68.28
C ALA A 560 6.80 12.01 67.47
N LEU A 561 7.43 12.98 68.13
CA LEU A 561 8.35 13.93 67.50
C LEU A 561 9.60 13.24 66.95
N TYR A 562 10.17 12.26 67.66
CA TYR A 562 11.26 11.43 67.14
C TYR A 562 10.86 10.72 65.84
N ARG A 563 9.66 10.12 65.81
CA ARG A 563 9.14 9.45 64.62
C ARG A 563 8.95 10.44 63.45
N PHE A 564 8.47 11.65 63.74
CA PHE A 564 8.37 12.72 62.74
C PHE A 564 9.74 13.09 62.16
N CYS A 565 10.77 13.26 62.99
CA CYS A 565 12.15 13.46 62.53
C CYS A 565 12.65 12.30 61.65
N TYR A 566 12.44 11.06 62.08
CA TYR A 566 12.86 9.87 61.33
C TYR A 566 12.22 9.78 59.94
N LEU A 567 10.92 10.06 59.84
CA LEU A 567 10.20 10.04 58.56
C LEU A 567 10.69 11.12 57.60
N ASN A 568 10.98 12.32 58.10
CA ASN A 568 11.55 13.40 57.29
C ASN A 568 12.94 13.07 56.74
N LYS A 569 13.79 12.37 57.51
CA LYS A 569 15.09 11.88 57.01
C LYS A 569 14.91 10.89 55.84
N LYS A 570 13.98 9.93 55.98
CA LYS A 570 13.70 8.97 54.89
C LYS A 570 13.12 9.64 53.66
N ALA A 571 12.21 10.60 53.84
CA ALA A 571 11.65 11.36 52.73
C ALA A 571 12.72 12.17 51.99
N PHE A 572 13.67 12.79 52.71
CA PHE A 572 14.80 13.50 52.10
C PHE A 572 15.68 12.56 51.25
N GLN A 573 16.01 11.37 51.76
CA GLN A 573 16.81 10.36 51.02
C GLN A 573 16.13 9.86 49.74
N LYS A 574 14.80 9.92 49.69
CA LYS A 574 14.00 9.49 48.53
C LYS A 574 13.60 10.64 47.60
N ASN A 575 14.07 11.86 47.86
CA ASN A 575 13.66 13.08 47.16
C ASN A 575 12.15 13.36 47.23
N GLU A 576 11.50 13.01 48.35
CA GLU A 576 10.05 13.15 48.57
C GLU A 576 9.67 14.45 49.33
N LEU A 577 10.66 15.25 49.78
CA LEU A 577 10.42 16.54 50.44
C LEU A 577 10.40 17.70 49.43
N THR A 578 9.52 18.68 49.65
CA THR A 578 9.50 19.91 48.85
C THR A 578 10.65 20.84 49.22
N ASN A 579 11.02 21.75 48.31
CA ASN A 579 12.08 22.75 48.57
C ASN A 579 11.77 23.62 49.80
N GLU A 580 10.50 24.01 49.99
CA GLU A 580 10.05 24.78 51.16
C GLU A 580 10.26 23.99 52.48
N GLN A 581 9.97 22.69 52.48
CA GLN A 581 10.15 21.84 53.65
C GLN A 581 11.62 21.66 54.01
N ILE A 582 12.47 21.50 52.99
CA ILE A 582 13.93 21.37 53.16
C ILE A 582 14.51 22.66 53.76
N GLU A 583 14.08 23.84 53.30
CA GLU A 583 14.53 25.11 53.88
C GLU A 583 14.15 25.26 55.35
N ILE A 584 12.92 24.93 55.73
CA ILE A 584 12.44 25.03 57.11
C ILE A 584 13.26 24.11 58.02
N LEU A 585 13.51 22.86 57.61
CA LEU A 585 14.33 21.91 58.38
C LEU A 585 15.78 22.38 58.50
N LYS A 586 16.37 22.96 57.43
CA LYS A 586 17.73 23.55 57.49
C LYS A 586 17.81 24.70 58.50
N LYS A 587 16.80 25.59 58.56
CA LYS A 587 16.76 26.70 59.53
C LYS A 587 16.78 26.24 60.99
N MET A 588 16.41 24.99 61.26
CA MET A 588 16.40 24.38 62.59
C MET A 588 17.64 23.53 62.89
N ASN A 589 18.71 23.63 62.06
CA ASN A 589 19.89 22.77 62.12
C ASN A 589 19.57 21.26 62.12
N PHE A 590 18.52 20.87 61.37
CA PHE A 590 18.12 19.47 61.27
C PHE A 590 19.20 18.63 60.58
N ASN A 591 19.68 17.58 61.25
CA ASN A 591 20.69 16.69 60.69
C ASN A 591 20.07 15.64 59.76
N PHE A 592 20.26 15.81 58.45
CA PHE A 592 19.77 14.89 57.42
C PHE A 592 20.59 13.59 57.31
N ASN A 593 21.79 13.54 57.90
CA ASN A 593 22.64 12.36 57.90
C ASN A 593 22.30 11.42 59.07
N LYS A 594 22.62 10.13 58.92
CA LYS A 594 22.58 9.15 60.02
C LYS A 594 23.59 9.57 61.08
N GLN A 595 23.15 9.84 62.30
CA GLN A 595 24.03 9.66 63.45
C GLN A 595 24.33 8.16 63.54
N LYS A 596 25.62 7.81 63.65
CA LYS A 596 26.04 6.44 63.95
C LYS A 596 25.52 6.02 65.31
#